data_AF-A0A7Y8IUA9-F1
#
_entry.id   AF-A0A7Y8IUA9-F1
#
_cell.length_a   1.000
_cell.length_b   1.000
_cell.length_c   1.000
_cell.angle_alpha   90.00
_cell.angle_beta   90.00
_cell.angle_gamma   90.00
#
_symmetry.space_group_name_H-M   'P 1'
#
loop_
_entity.id
_entity.type
_entity.pdbx_description
1 polymer ?
#
loop_
_entity_poly.entity_id
_entity_poly.type
_entity_poly.pdbx_seq_one_letter_code
_entity_poly.pdbx_strand_id
1 'polypeptide(L)'
;MVPSVRGDKRGKWSSDLVLDLYSNLLVEIWEVVSALIGEAILAFLFTLAIRKLGEKYSFLNSLKVSEEGVFIEGVREDCRTLAPVEIHRGFQGLINHLSHLFSALAEGVINKELFPKVFPKFKEAERIISQK
;
A
#
# COMPACT_ATOMS: atom_id res chain seq x y z
N MET A 1 -19.55 29.77 -23.40
CA MET A 1 -20.03 28.49 -22.83
C MET A 1 -18.81 27.79 -22.24
N VAL A 2 -18.63 27.85 -20.92
CA VAL A 2 -17.44 27.30 -20.23
C VAL A 2 -17.76 25.86 -19.83
N PRO A 3 -16.91 24.86 -20.14
CA PRO A 3 -17.18 23.51 -19.69
C PRO A 3 -16.88 23.41 -18.19
N SER A 4 -17.84 22.84 -17.47
CA SER A 4 -17.81 22.61 -16.03
C SER A 4 -16.79 21.51 -15.69
N VAL A 5 -15.58 21.90 -15.28
CA VAL A 5 -14.52 21.01 -14.76
C VAL A 5 -14.63 20.87 -13.24
N ARG A 6 -15.82 20.52 -12.72
CA ARG A 6 -16.04 20.38 -11.26
C ARG A 6 -16.14 18.93 -10.75
N GLY A 7 -16.16 17.93 -11.64
CA GLY A 7 -16.23 16.51 -11.26
C GLY A 7 -14.88 15.86 -10.93
N ASP A 8 -13.86 16.06 -11.77
CA ASP A 8 -12.62 15.28 -11.69
C ASP A 8 -11.66 15.67 -10.55
N LYS A 9 -11.68 16.93 -10.11
CA LYS A 9 -10.69 17.42 -9.14
C LYS A 9 -10.83 16.78 -7.75
N ARG A 10 -12.06 16.48 -7.33
CA ARG A 10 -12.33 15.88 -6.01
C ARG A 10 -11.91 14.41 -5.97
N GLY A 11 -12.12 13.67 -7.06
CA GLY A 11 -11.68 12.27 -7.19
C GLY A 11 -10.16 12.15 -7.14
N LYS A 12 -9.47 13.04 -7.86
CA LYS A 12 -8.00 13.08 -7.91
C LYS A 12 -7.39 13.36 -6.52
N TRP A 13 -7.93 14.34 -5.79
CA TRP A 13 -7.51 14.59 -4.40
C TRP A 13 -7.75 13.41 -3.46
N SER A 14 -8.87 12.67 -3.61
CA SER A 14 -9.10 11.47 -2.78
C SER A 14 -8.11 10.34 -3.09
N SER A 15 -7.71 10.15 -4.34
CA SER A 15 -6.71 9.13 -4.70
C SER A 15 -5.32 9.50 -4.19
N ASP A 16 -4.92 10.76 -4.29
CA ASP A 16 -3.64 11.25 -3.79
C ASP A 16 -3.53 11.08 -2.26
N LEU A 17 -4.59 11.40 -1.51
CA LEU A 17 -4.66 11.20 -0.06
C LEU A 17 -4.53 9.72 0.34
N VAL A 18 -5.22 8.82 -0.38
CA VAL A 18 -5.13 7.38 -0.13
C VAL A 18 -3.71 6.88 -0.44
N LEU A 19 -3.08 7.34 -1.51
CA LEU A 19 -1.70 7.00 -1.86
C LEU A 19 -0.71 7.47 -0.81
N ASP A 20 -0.84 8.70 -0.32
CA ASP A 20 0.05 9.25 0.72
C ASP A 20 -0.06 8.42 2.02
N LEU A 21 -1.28 8.06 2.42
CA LEU A 21 -1.51 7.21 3.58
C LEU A 21 -0.84 5.85 3.43
N TYR A 22 -0.98 5.19 2.27
CA TYR A 22 -0.35 3.91 2.02
C TYR A 22 1.17 4.01 1.88
N SER A 23 1.70 5.07 1.29
CA SER A 23 3.13 5.34 1.24
C SER A 23 3.73 5.35 2.64
N ASN A 24 3.12 6.14 3.55
CA ASN A 24 3.57 6.25 4.93
C ASN A 24 3.41 4.92 5.69
N LEU A 25 2.39 4.13 5.35
CA LEU A 25 2.19 2.80 5.94
C LEU A 25 3.25 1.81 5.49
N LEU A 26 3.62 1.82 4.20
CA LEU A 26 4.65 0.93 3.67
C LEU A 26 6.02 1.24 4.26
N VAL A 27 6.36 2.52 4.44
CA VAL A 27 7.60 2.93 5.13
C VAL A 27 7.61 2.42 6.58
N GLU A 28 6.52 2.59 7.31
CA GLU A 28 6.45 2.12 8.70
C GLU A 28 6.50 0.58 8.81
N ILE A 29 5.83 -0.14 7.91
CA ILE A 29 5.95 -1.60 7.81
C ILE A 29 7.40 -1.98 7.53
N TRP A 30 8.06 -1.26 6.61
CA TRP A 30 9.45 -1.50 6.28
C TRP A 30 10.35 -1.41 7.50
N GLU A 31 10.34 -0.27 8.19
CA GLU A 31 11.19 0.01 9.35
C GLU A 31 10.98 -1.00 10.49
N VAL A 32 9.72 -1.36 10.78
CA VAL A 32 9.40 -2.28 11.87
C VAL A 32 9.84 -3.70 11.55
N VAL A 33 9.58 -4.16 10.32
CA VAL A 33 9.84 -5.55 9.95
C VAL A 33 11.32 -5.75 9.61
N SER A 34 11.99 -4.77 9.01
CA SER A 34 13.43 -4.88 8.69
C SER A 34 14.27 -5.06 9.96
N ALA A 35 13.89 -4.40 11.05
CA ALA A 35 14.52 -4.59 12.35
C ALA A 35 14.39 -6.01 12.93
N LEU A 36 13.41 -6.80 12.45
CA LEU A 36 13.14 -8.16 12.93
C LEU A 36 13.75 -9.25 12.04
N ILE A 37 13.75 -9.06 10.72
CA ILE A 37 14.15 -10.11 9.76
C ILE A 37 15.24 -9.67 8.77
N GLY A 38 15.68 -8.41 8.83
CA GLY A 38 16.63 -7.82 7.89
C GLY A 38 15.99 -7.35 6.59
N GLU A 39 16.62 -6.36 5.97
CA GLU A 39 16.18 -5.68 4.75
C GLU A 39 16.13 -6.63 3.55
N ALA A 40 17.14 -7.50 3.39
CA ALA A 40 17.21 -8.43 2.26
C ALA A 40 16.03 -9.43 2.24
N ILE A 41 15.67 -9.99 3.40
CA ILE A 41 14.52 -10.89 3.52
C ILE A 41 13.24 -10.12 3.27
N LEU A 42 13.12 -8.91 3.84
CA LEU A 42 11.92 -8.10 3.66
C LEU A 42 11.72 -7.67 2.21
N ALA A 43 12.78 -7.23 1.52
CA ALA A 43 12.78 -6.90 0.10
C ALA A 43 12.28 -8.09 -0.74
N PHE A 44 12.76 -9.29 -0.42
CA PHE A 44 12.34 -10.52 -1.08
C PHE A 44 10.85 -10.81 -0.86
N LEU A 45 10.36 -10.71 0.38
CA LEU A 45 8.94 -10.93 0.70
C LEU A 45 8.02 -9.92 -0.01
N PHE A 46 8.43 -8.64 -0.05
CA PHE A 46 7.73 -7.60 -0.80
C PHE A 46 7.69 -7.91 -2.29
N THR A 47 8.83 -8.31 -2.88
CA THR A 47 8.90 -8.68 -4.29
C THR A 47 7.98 -9.86 -4.62
N LEU A 48 7.96 -10.88 -3.77
CA LEU A 48 7.03 -12.01 -3.90
C LEU A 48 5.57 -11.56 -3.85
N ALA A 49 5.24 -10.70 -2.89
CA ALA A 49 3.87 -10.25 -2.70
C ALA A 49 3.38 -9.36 -3.85
N ILE A 50 4.24 -8.45 -4.33
CA ILE A 50 3.97 -7.60 -5.49
C ILE A 50 3.75 -8.45 -6.73
N ARG A 51 4.62 -9.42 -7.03
CA ARG A 51 4.45 -10.30 -8.20
C ARG A 51 3.14 -11.05 -8.16
N LYS A 52 2.78 -11.61 -7.00
CA LYS A 52 1.52 -12.36 -6.85
C LYS A 52 0.28 -11.48 -7.06
N LEU A 53 0.29 -10.26 -6.53
CA LEU A 53 -0.86 -9.37 -6.60
C LEU A 53 -0.89 -8.50 -7.85
N GLY A 54 0.26 -8.34 -8.52
CA GLY A 54 0.41 -7.62 -9.77
C GLY A 54 -0.41 -8.22 -10.91
N GLU A 55 -0.76 -9.50 -10.84
CA GLU A 55 -1.70 -10.15 -11.77
C GLU A 55 -3.12 -9.57 -11.67
N LYS A 56 -3.53 -9.19 -10.45
CA LYS A 56 -4.87 -8.65 -10.15
C LYS A 56 -4.91 -7.13 -10.13
N TYR A 57 -3.82 -6.50 -9.67
CA TYR A 57 -3.68 -5.07 -9.50
C TYR A 57 -2.38 -4.62 -10.18
N SER A 58 -2.44 -4.37 -11.49
CA SER A 58 -1.26 -4.11 -12.32
C SER A 58 -0.39 -2.94 -11.83
N PHE A 59 -1.01 -1.91 -11.22
CA PHE A 59 -0.30 -0.75 -10.67
C PHE A 59 0.70 -1.12 -9.57
N LEU A 60 0.50 -2.25 -8.86
CA LEU A 60 1.45 -2.69 -7.83
C LEU A 60 2.80 -3.10 -8.43
N ASN A 61 2.85 -3.50 -9.70
CA ASN A 61 4.11 -3.86 -10.36
C ASN A 61 5.06 -2.66 -10.51
N SER A 62 4.54 -1.44 -10.39
CA SER A 62 5.31 -0.21 -10.44
C SER A 62 5.87 0.22 -9.08
N LEU A 63 5.57 -0.54 -8.01
CA LEU A 63 6.27 -0.41 -6.74
C LEU A 63 7.71 -0.85 -6.91
N LYS A 64 8.64 0.03 -6.57
CA LYS A 64 10.05 -0.32 -6.49
C LYS A 64 10.38 -0.72 -5.06
N VAL A 65 11.08 -1.84 -4.93
CA VAL A 65 11.52 -2.39 -3.64
C VAL A 65 12.99 -2.71 -3.75
N SER A 66 13.75 -2.23 -2.78
CA SER A 66 15.18 -2.52 -2.63
C SER A 66 15.51 -2.60 -1.14
N GLU A 67 16.76 -2.89 -0.78
CA GLU A 67 17.16 -2.96 0.64
C GLU A 67 17.06 -1.59 1.33
N GLU A 68 17.01 -0.49 0.57
CA GLU A 68 16.82 0.86 1.08
C GLU A 68 15.36 1.19 1.42
N GLY A 69 14.38 0.41 0.91
CA GLY A 69 12.97 0.67 1.19
C GLY A 69 11.98 0.34 0.08
N VAL A 70 10.76 0.85 0.26
CA VAL A 70 9.65 0.75 -0.69
C VAL A 70 9.29 2.13 -1.24
N PHE A 71 9.24 2.22 -2.57
CA PHE A 71 9.16 3.47 -3.32
C PHE A 71 7.93 3.45 -4.23
N ILE A 72 7.03 4.44 -4.07
CA ILE A 72 5.71 4.49 -4.74
C ILE A 72 5.67 5.44 -5.94
N GLU A 73 6.80 6.03 -6.35
CA GLU A 73 6.86 7.10 -7.35
C GLU A 73 6.26 6.67 -8.69
N GLY A 74 6.53 5.43 -9.14
CA GLY A 74 5.93 4.88 -10.36
C GLY A 74 4.44 4.61 -10.23
N VAL A 75 3.97 4.27 -9.02
CA VAL A 75 2.56 3.96 -8.74
C VAL A 75 1.68 5.19 -8.85
N ARG A 76 2.18 6.38 -8.48
CA ARG A 76 1.40 7.63 -8.58
C ARG A 76 0.93 7.92 -9.99
N GLU A 77 1.71 7.58 -11.00
CA GLU A 77 1.35 7.80 -12.40
C GLU A 77 0.27 6.81 -12.85
N ASP A 78 0.44 5.54 -12.51
CA ASP A 78 -0.50 4.45 -12.85
C ASP A 78 -1.84 4.57 -12.11
N CYS A 79 -1.85 5.16 -10.92
CA CYS A 79 -3.06 5.36 -10.14
C CYS A 79 -3.87 6.61 -10.53
N ARG A 80 -3.39 7.48 -11.43
CA ARG A 80 -4.10 8.73 -11.80
C ARG A 80 -5.49 8.50 -12.37
N THR A 81 -5.70 7.36 -13.00
CA THR A 81 -6.97 6.98 -13.64
C THR A 81 -7.80 6.00 -12.81
N LEU A 82 -7.29 5.53 -11.66
CA LEU A 82 -7.94 4.53 -10.83
C LEU A 82 -8.83 5.17 -9.77
N ALA A 83 -9.93 4.48 -9.43
CA ALA A 83 -10.78 4.91 -8.35
C ALA A 83 -10.07 4.70 -6.98
N PRO A 84 -10.25 5.61 -6.00
CA PRO A 84 -9.64 5.46 -4.67
C PRO A 84 -9.92 4.10 -4.00
N VAL A 85 -11.09 3.52 -4.25
CA VAL A 85 -11.48 2.19 -3.75
C VAL A 85 -10.65 1.06 -4.35
N GLU A 86 -10.26 1.17 -5.63
CA GLU A 86 -9.42 0.17 -6.30
C GLU A 86 -7.99 0.24 -5.77
N ILE A 87 -7.47 1.45 -5.60
CA ILE A 87 -6.15 1.72 -5.00
C ILE A 87 -6.11 1.12 -3.59
N HIS A 88 -7.11 1.43 -2.76
CA HIS A 88 -7.23 0.90 -1.41
C HIS A 88 -7.28 -0.63 -1.38
N ARG A 89 -8.11 -1.26 -2.23
CA ARG A 89 -8.18 -2.72 -2.30
C ARG A 89 -6.86 -3.36 -2.71
N GLY A 90 -6.12 -2.74 -3.62
CA GLY A 90 -4.81 -3.24 -4.04
C GLY A 90 -3.79 -3.20 -2.89
N PHE A 91 -3.64 -2.05 -2.22
CA PHE A 91 -2.71 -1.94 -1.09
C PHE A 91 -3.13 -2.76 0.14
N GLN A 92 -4.43 -2.83 0.43
CA GLN A 92 -4.96 -3.72 1.47
C GLN A 92 -4.66 -5.18 1.16
N GLY A 93 -4.83 -5.59 -0.10
CA GLY A 93 -4.43 -6.91 -0.58
C GLY A 93 -2.94 -7.18 -0.35
N LEU A 94 -2.08 -6.22 -0.69
CA LEU A 94 -0.63 -6.30 -0.50
C LEU A 94 -0.26 -6.53 0.96
N ILE A 95 -0.78 -5.69 1.85
CA ILE A 95 -0.47 -5.76 3.28
C ILE A 95 -1.01 -7.06 3.88
N ASN A 96 -2.24 -7.47 3.52
CA ASN A 96 -2.78 -8.75 3.99
C ASN A 96 -1.91 -9.92 3.56
N HIS A 97 -1.43 -9.90 2.31
CA HIS A 97 -0.57 -10.97 1.83
C HIS A 97 0.80 -10.96 2.52
N LEU A 98 1.39 -9.78 2.75
CA LEU A 98 2.60 -9.63 3.56
C LEU A 98 2.40 -10.17 4.98
N SER A 99 1.29 -9.83 5.64
CA SER A 99 0.96 -10.37 6.96
C SER A 99 0.88 -11.90 6.95
N HIS A 100 0.35 -12.52 5.89
CA HIS A 100 0.39 -13.98 5.76
C HIS A 100 1.83 -14.52 5.64
N LEU A 101 2.68 -13.88 4.84
CA LEU A 101 4.10 -14.27 4.71
C LEU A 101 4.84 -14.10 6.04
N PHE A 102 4.62 -13.01 6.76
CA PHE A 102 5.21 -12.76 8.07
C PHE A 102 4.75 -13.78 9.13
N SER A 103 3.46 -14.13 9.13
CA SER A 103 2.94 -15.19 9.98
C SER A 103 3.59 -16.55 9.68
N ALA A 104 3.78 -16.86 8.40
CA ALA A 104 4.42 -18.11 8.00
C ALA A 104 5.91 -18.16 8.37
N LEU A 105 6.60 -17.00 8.32
CA LEU A 105 8.03 -16.91 8.62
C LEU A 105 8.33 -16.96 10.12
N ALA A 106 7.52 -16.29 10.94
CA ALA A 106 7.82 -16.03 12.36
C ALA A 106 6.66 -16.37 13.30
N GLU A 107 5.79 -17.30 12.91
CA GLU A 107 4.65 -17.78 13.69
C GLU A 107 3.76 -16.64 14.24
N GLY A 108 3.67 -15.55 13.47
CA GLY A 108 2.84 -14.38 13.80
C GLY A 108 3.46 -13.37 14.77
N VAL A 109 4.71 -13.54 15.22
CA VAL A 109 5.40 -12.58 16.09
C VAL A 109 5.49 -11.20 15.43
N ILE A 110 5.91 -11.16 14.16
CA ILE A 110 6.00 -9.92 13.37
C ILE A 110 4.63 -9.20 13.32
N ASN A 111 3.55 -9.95 13.13
CA ASN A 111 2.21 -9.35 13.04
C ASN A 111 1.72 -8.75 14.36
N LYS A 112 2.14 -9.28 15.51
CA LYS A 112 1.81 -8.68 16.82
C LYS A 112 2.41 -7.29 16.98
N GLU A 113 3.61 -7.08 16.46
CA GLU A 113 4.28 -5.76 16.43
C GLU A 113 3.69 -4.83 15.36
N LEU A 114 3.30 -5.39 14.22
CA LEU A 114 2.82 -4.64 13.06
C LEU A 114 1.38 -4.12 13.19
N PHE A 115 0.45 -4.97 13.67
CA PHE A 115 -0.99 -4.68 13.63
C PHE A 115 -1.43 -3.43 14.41
N PRO A 116 -0.86 -3.11 15.60
CA PRO A 116 -1.20 -1.87 16.29
C PRO A 116 -0.95 -0.61 15.46
N LYS A 117 0.04 -0.64 14.56
CA LYS A 117 0.45 0.49 13.71
C LYS A 117 -0.33 0.54 12.39
N VAL A 118 -0.63 -0.63 11.84
CA VAL A 118 -1.28 -0.78 10.53
C VAL A 118 -2.80 -0.54 10.60
N PHE A 119 -3.46 -1.04 11.65
CA PHE A 119 -4.93 -1.04 11.73
C PHE A 119 -5.58 0.36 11.77
N PRO A 120 -5.01 1.37 12.47
CA PRO A 120 -5.52 2.73 12.42
C PRO A 120 -5.50 3.32 11.01
N LYS A 121 -4.42 3.09 10.24
CA LYS A 121 -4.27 3.59 8.87
C LYS A 121 -5.30 2.99 7.92
N PHE A 122 -5.64 1.70 8.07
CA PHE A 122 -6.73 1.10 7.31
C PHE A 122 -8.08 1.76 7.56
N LYS A 123 -8.42 1.99 8.84
CA LYS A 123 -9.66 2.68 9.20
C LYS A 123 -9.72 4.10 8.65
N GLU A 124 -8.59 4.79 8.60
CA GLU A 124 -8.52 6.12 8.02
C GLU A 124 -8.73 6.08 6.50
N ALA A 125 -8.10 5.14 5.78
CA ALA A 125 -8.35 4.94 4.36
C ALA A 125 -9.83 4.61 4.07
N GLU A 126 -10.45 3.73 4.87
CA GLU A 126 -11.88 3.42 4.76
C GLU A 126 -12.77 4.66 4.98
N ARG A 127 -12.43 5.53 5.93
CA ARG A 127 -13.16 6.79 6.16
C ARG A 127 -13.05 7.73 4.96
N ILE A 128 -11.86 7.88 4.38
CA ILE A 128 -11.63 8.74 3.20
C ILE A 128 -12.48 8.24 2.01
N ILE A 129 -12.61 6.91 1.86
CA ILE A 129 -13.40 6.29 0.80
C ILE A 129 -14.91 6.40 1.07
N SER A 130 -15.33 6.27 2.34
CA SER A 130 -16.73 6.29 2.77
C SER A 130 -17.35 7.69 2.83
N GLN A 131 -16.53 8.74 2.94
CA GLN A 131 -16.98 10.15 2.89
C GLN A 131 -17.38 10.64 1.48
N LYS A 132 -17.66 9.73 0.54
CA LYS A 132 -17.90 10.01 -0.88
C LYS A 132 -19.34 9.71 -1.28
#